data_AF-A0A9D2X418-F1
#
_entry.id   AF-A0A9D2X418-F1
#
_cell.length_a   1.000
_cell.length_b   1.000
_cell.length_c   1.000
_cell.angle_alpha   90.00
_cell.angle_beta   90.00
_cell.angle_gamma   90.00
#
_symmetry.space_group_name_H-M   'P 1'
#
loop_
_entity.id
_entity.type
_entity.pdbx_description
1 polymer ?
#
loop_
_entity_poly.entity_id
_entity_poly.type
_entity_poly.pdbx_seq_one_letter_code
_entity_poly.pdbx_strand_id
1 'polypeptide(L)'
;MATIDKAAIAWTIAIVAFGAGLAVVGDDLQSSTPAAIAPTVPTVTPPKAEMNDEPTKAMMAGYERATSDQDPGLGHETHQLAILLAPSDKVYSGTIKFDASEPIQLVTLHGPLGPGEDKGQAIWTPDGETKFALTLVDTKKAKGEWKFSGNALAAHTFNETPFIIDYKLDTTEKTMSESVKTGTMGSMQDPGLGHESHQLAIILAPSENTYSGILSYSASEPIQLVSLKGPLAEGMTAEKTWTPDGETIFELTLVDPKNAMGSWEFSGNALAVHTMNTKEFTVSYSVSATATPPEKHAMGDDHDMHDSEKMMEEEPKAMGPKTVNVSMPQGS
;
A
#
# COMPACT_ATOMS: atom_id res chain seq x y z
N MET A 1 14.85 19.85 10.25
CA MET A 1 15.89 18.87 10.63
C MET A 1 15.84 18.66 12.13
N ALA A 2 15.31 17.52 12.56
CA ALA A 2 15.40 17.05 13.94
C ALA A 2 15.86 15.60 13.85
N THR A 3 17.09 15.35 14.27
CA THR A 3 17.66 14.02 14.47
C THR A 3 17.02 13.41 15.71
N ILE A 4 16.27 12.32 15.57
CA ILE A 4 15.77 11.56 16.72
C ILE A 4 16.94 10.71 17.23
N ASP A 5 17.33 10.98 18.48
CA ASP A 5 18.41 10.32 19.19
C ASP A 5 17.95 8.94 19.69
N LYS A 6 18.83 7.95 19.55
CA LYS A 6 18.58 6.55 19.93
C LYS A 6 18.94 6.36 21.40
N ALA A 7 18.04 6.71 22.32
CA ALA A 7 18.21 6.32 23.72
C ALA A 7 16.87 6.12 24.44
N ALA A 8 16.62 4.86 24.80
CA ALA A 8 15.80 4.34 25.89
C ALA A 8 14.64 5.21 26.40
N ILE A 9 13.42 4.81 26.07
CA ILE A 9 12.21 5.28 26.72
C ILE A 9 11.54 4.09 27.41
N ALA A 10 11.59 4.06 28.74
CA ALA A 10 10.82 3.15 29.57
C ALA A 10 9.49 3.81 29.93
N TRP A 11 8.36 3.15 29.67
CA TRP A 11 7.06 3.58 30.16
C TRP A 11 6.33 2.49 30.94
N THR A 12 5.68 2.96 32.00
CA THR A 12 4.76 2.24 32.87
C THR A 12 3.39 2.21 32.22
N ILE A 13 2.80 1.02 32.07
CA ILE A 13 1.48 0.84 31.46
C ILE A 13 0.37 1.10 32.49
N ALA A 14 -0.57 1.99 32.15
CA ALA A 14 -1.87 2.07 32.79
C ALA A 14 -2.89 1.36 31.90
N ILE A 15 -3.45 0.25 32.39
CA ILE A 15 -4.49 -0.52 31.69
C ILE A 15 -5.84 0.17 31.92
N VAL A 16 -6.49 0.64 30.84
CA VAL A 16 -7.92 0.97 30.85
C VAL A 16 -8.64 -0.13 30.08
N ALA A 17 -9.27 -1.03 30.82
CA ALA A 17 -10.14 -2.06 30.26
C ALA A 17 -11.51 -1.46 29.92
N PHE A 18 -11.87 -1.44 28.64
CA PHE A 18 -13.27 -1.27 28.23
C PHE A 18 -13.91 -2.66 28.11
N GLY A 19 -14.64 -3.05 29.15
CA GLY A 19 -15.46 -4.25 29.17
C GLY A 19 -16.85 -3.99 28.59
N ALA A 20 -17.25 -4.76 27.58
CA ALA A 20 -18.62 -4.84 27.11
C ALA A 20 -19.38 -5.92 27.90
N GLY A 21 -20.32 -5.47 28.74
CA GLY A 21 -21.65 -6.05 28.93
C GLY A 21 -21.80 -7.50 29.40
N LEU A 22 -21.95 -7.69 30.72
CA LEU A 22 -22.88 -8.68 31.29
C LEU A 22 -23.58 -8.04 32.50
N ALA A 23 -24.91 -7.95 32.42
CA ALA A 23 -25.77 -7.45 33.47
C ALA A 23 -26.15 -8.58 34.44
N VAL A 24 -25.89 -8.40 35.74
CA VAL A 24 -26.65 -9.05 36.82
C VAL A 24 -26.85 -8.03 37.93
N VAL A 25 -28.10 -7.90 38.36
CA VAL A 25 -28.63 -6.99 39.38
C VAL A 25 -28.67 -7.70 40.75
N GLY A 26 -28.41 -6.93 41.81
CA GLY A 26 -28.76 -7.23 43.21
C GLY A 26 -27.56 -7.63 44.08
N ASP A 27 -27.39 -7.18 45.31
CA ASP A 27 -28.19 -6.34 46.20
C ASP A 27 -27.27 -5.86 47.34
N ASP A 28 -27.73 -4.85 48.08
CA ASP A 28 -27.11 -4.20 49.23
C ASP A 28 -26.44 -5.14 50.26
N LEU A 29 -25.29 -4.70 50.83
CA LEU A 29 -25.03 -4.89 52.26
C LEU A 29 -23.94 -3.97 52.81
N GLN A 30 -24.27 -3.42 53.99
CA GLN A 30 -23.65 -2.32 54.70
C GLN A 30 -22.32 -2.65 55.40
N SER A 31 -21.63 -1.56 55.69
CA SER A 31 -20.54 -1.35 56.65
C SER A 31 -20.39 -2.35 57.80
N SER A 32 -19.16 -2.81 58.01
CA SER A 32 -18.49 -2.67 59.31
C SER A 32 -17.02 -3.03 59.17
N THR A 33 -16.14 -2.11 59.57
CA THR A 33 -14.69 -2.31 59.65
C THR A 33 -14.37 -2.96 60.99
N PRO A 34 -13.58 -4.05 61.01
CA PRO A 34 -12.66 -4.29 62.11
C PRO A 34 -11.20 -4.26 61.63
N ALA A 35 -10.33 -3.78 62.52
CA ALA A 35 -8.92 -3.56 62.30
C ALA A 35 -8.18 -4.80 61.72
N ALA A 36 -7.48 -4.60 60.62
CA ALA A 36 -6.64 -5.60 59.99
C ALA A 36 -5.34 -5.81 60.79
N ILE A 37 -5.12 -7.05 61.24
CA ILE A 37 -3.80 -7.53 61.64
C ILE A 37 -3.03 -7.81 60.36
N ALA A 38 -1.86 -7.20 60.18
CA ALA A 38 -1.05 -7.34 58.98
C ALA A 38 -0.61 -8.81 58.77
N PRO A 39 -0.90 -9.43 57.62
CA PRO A 39 -0.29 -10.70 57.26
C PRO A 39 1.13 -10.45 56.77
N THR A 40 2.10 -11.16 57.34
CA THR A 40 3.46 -11.25 56.79
C THR A 40 3.39 -11.93 55.42
N VAL A 41 3.63 -11.17 54.36
CA VAL A 41 3.75 -11.68 53.00
C VAL A 41 5.07 -12.46 52.89
N PRO A 42 5.07 -13.76 52.56
CA PRO A 42 6.30 -14.44 52.19
C PRO A 42 6.84 -13.83 50.89
N THR A 43 8.12 -13.46 50.88
CA THR A 43 8.83 -13.02 49.68
C THR A 43 8.86 -14.18 48.68
N VAL A 44 7.91 -14.20 47.75
CA VAL A 44 7.99 -15.06 46.58
C VAL A 44 8.97 -14.38 45.64
N THR A 45 10.18 -14.92 45.56
CA THR A 45 11.11 -14.59 44.49
C THR A 45 10.42 -14.95 43.17
N PRO A 46 10.19 -14.01 42.24
CA PRO A 46 9.62 -14.36 40.94
C PRO A 46 10.56 -15.35 40.24
N PRO A 47 10.03 -16.32 39.48
CA PRO A 47 10.88 -17.20 38.69
C PRO A 47 11.73 -16.32 37.78
N LYS A 48 13.04 -16.57 37.78
CA LYS A 48 13.96 -16.02 36.80
C LYS A 48 13.39 -16.36 35.42
N ALA A 49 13.03 -15.34 34.64
CA ALA A 49 12.59 -15.52 33.26
C ALA A 49 13.55 -16.48 32.56
N GLU A 50 13.00 -17.56 32.01
CA GLU A 50 13.73 -18.42 31.10
C GLU A 50 14.30 -17.53 30.00
N MET A 51 15.59 -17.68 29.72
CA MET A 51 16.20 -17.05 28.55
C MET A 51 15.41 -17.55 27.35
N ASN A 52 14.64 -16.66 26.72
CA ASN A 52 14.18 -16.89 25.35
C ASN A 52 15.45 -17.15 24.53
N ASP A 53 15.64 -18.38 24.07
CA ASP A 53 16.73 -18.71 23.17
C ASP A 53 16.66 -17.74 21.99
N GLU A 54 17.71 -16.95 21.79
CA GLU A 54 17.77 -16.07 20.63
C GLU A 54 17.59 -16.93 19.37
N PRO A 55 16.72 -16.53 18.42
CA PRO A 55 16.53 -17.29 17.19
C PRO A 55 17.88 -17.56 16.52
N THR A 56 18.22 -18.82 16.26
CA THR A 56 19.50 -19.17 15.62
C THR A 56 19.29 -19.61 14.18
N LYS A 57 19.78 -18.81 13.22
CA LYS A 57 19.83 -19.12 11.78
C LYS A 57 21.19 -18.73 11.20
N ALA A 58 21.77 -19.57 10.33
CA ALA A 58 23.01 -19.24 9.61
C ALA A 58 22.81 -18.02 8.69
N MET A 59 23.79 -17.11 8.66
CA MET A 59 23.73 -15.90 7.84
C MET A 59 23.92 -16.21 6.36
N MET A 60 23.01 -15.70 5.53
CA MET A 60 23.18 -15.74 4.08
C MET A 60 24.27 -14.76 3.61
N ALA A 61 25.24 -15.27 2.85
CA ALA A 61 26.29 -14.42 2.30
C ALA A 61 25.71 -13.40 1.30
N GLY A 62 26.11 -12.12 1.45
CA GLY A 62 25.66 -11.02 0.60
C GLY A 62 24.24 -10.51 0.89
N TYR A 63 23.65 -10.93 2.01
CA TYR A 63 22.38 -10.42 2.54
C TYR A 63 22.67 -9.59 3.80
N GLU A 64 21.85 -8.59 4.04
CA GLU A 64 21.75 -7.91 5.32
C GLU A 64 20.94 -8.76 6.30
N ARG A 65 21.07 -8.51 7.60
CA ARG A 65 20.37 -9.23 8.66
C ARG A 65 19.65 -8.26 9.59
N ALA A 66 18.41 -8.58 9.92
CA ALA A 66 17.68 -7.97 11.02
C ALA A 66 17.13 -9.06 11.95
N THR A 67 17.08 -8.74 13.24
CA THR A 67 16.29 -9.46 14.25
C THR A 67 15.07 -8.62 14.53
N SER A 68 13.90 -9.24 14.63
CA SER A 68 12.69 -8.51 14.99
C SER A 68 12.68 -8.14 16.47
N ASP A 69 11.95 -7.08 16.79
CA ASP A 69 11.57 -6.72 18.15
C ASP A 69 10.04 -6.71 18.26
N GLN A 70 9.53 -6.56 19.48
CA GLN A 70 8.09 -6.37 19.71
C GLN A 70 7.57 -5.21 18.85
N ASP A 71 6.47 -5.42 18.12
CA ASP A 71 5.88 -4.40 17.26
C ASP A 71 5.42 -3.20 18.12
N PRO A 72 5.94 -1.98 17.89
CA PRO A 72 5.57 -0.81 18.68
C PRO A 72 4.19 -0.26 18.32
N GLY A 73 3.53 -0.79 17.28
CA GLY A 73 2.19 -0.38 16.88
C GLY A 73 1.15 -0.62 17.97
N LEU A 74 0.33 0.40 18.24
CA LEU A 74 -0.80 0.25 19.18
C LEU A 74 -1.72 -0.91 18.76
N GLY A 75 -1.95 -1.85 19.67
CA GLY A 75 -2.75 -3.06 19.42
C GLY A 75 -1.98 -4.21 18.75
N HIS A 76 -0.66 -4.06 18.55
CA HIS A 76 0.23 -5.09 17.98
C HIS A 76 1.24 -5.62 19.00
N GLU A 77 0.97 -5.44 20.31
CA GLU A 77 1.94 -5.74 21.37
C GLU A 77 2.31 -7.23 21.47
N THR A 78 1.52 -8.13 20.88
CA THR A 78 1.81 -9.57 20.81
C THR A 78 2.53 -10.00 19.54
N HIS A 79 2.89 -9.05 18.67
CA HIS A 79 3.53 -9.32 17.38
C HIS A 79 5.00 -8.93 17.40
N GLN A 80 5.73 -9.35 16.37
CA GLN A 80 7.11 -8.91 16.15
C GLN A 80 7.25 -8.23 14.79
N LEU A 81 8.15 -7.24 14.75
CA LEU A 81 8.43 -6.40 13.61
C LEU A 81 9.94 -6.21 13.44
N ALA A 82 10.42 -6.34 12.20
CA ALA A 82 11.76 -5.96 11.80
C ALA A 82 11.66 -4.85 10.74
N ILE A 83 12.08 -3.63 11.07
CA ILE A 83 12.15 -2.52 10.11
C ILE A 83 13.36 -2.73 9.20
N LEU A 84 13.12 -2.83 7.89
CA LEU A 84 14.15 -3.07 6.87
C LEU A 84 14.50 -1.78 6.10
N LEU A 85 13.50 -0.91 5.90
CA LEU A 85 13.68 0.46 5.45
C LEU A 85 12.86 1.36 6.38
N ALA A 86 13.53 2.33 7.01
CA ALA A 86 12.89 3.27 7.91
C ALA A 86 11.88 4.17 7.15
N PRO A 87 10.86 4.71 7.83
CA PRO A 87 9.96 5.70 7.24
C PRO A 87 10.70 6.90 6.61
N SER A 88 10.29 7.28 5.40
CA SER A 88 10.87 8.36 4.60
C SER A 88 9.78 9.27 4.01
N ASP A 89 10.11 10.55 3.79
CA ASP A 89 9.28 11.50 3.05
C ASP A 89 9.31 11.26 1.52
N LYS A 90 10.07 10.26 1.08
CA LYS A 90 10.17 9.77 -0.29
C LYS A 90 9.53 8.41 -0.45
N VAL A 91 9.43 7.95 -1.70
CA VAL A 91 8.90 6.63 -2.02
C VAL A 91 10.05 5.68 -2.35
N TYR A 92 10.21 4.64 -1.54
CA TYR A 92 11.00 3.46 -1.92
C TYR A 92 10.23 2.65 -2.95
N SER A 93 10.95 2.10 -3.92
CA SER A 93 10.38 1.18 -4.89
C SER A 93 11.43 0.20 -5.38
N GLY A 94 11.05 -1.07 -5.42
CA GLY A 94 11.94 -2.12 -5.89
C GLY A 94 11.54 -3.49 -5.37
N THR A 95 12.56 -4.33 -5.16
CA THR A 95 12.40 -5.74 -4.84
C THR A 95 13.14 -6.08 -3.56
N ILE A 96 12.47 -6.76 -2.63
CA ILE A 96 13.11 -7.46 -1.52
C ILE A 96 13.21 -8.95 -1.84
N LYS A 97 14.39 -9.53 -1.62
CA LYS A 97 14.60 -10.98 -1.49
C LYS A 97 14.85 -11.30 -0.03
N PHE A 98 14.19 -12.30 0.52
CA PHE A 98 14.28 -12.61 1.94
C PHE A 98 14.40 -14.10 2.23
N ASP A 99 15.02 -14.40 3.37
CA ASP A 99 15.09 -15.71 4.00
C ASP A 99 15.08 -15.55 5.53
N ALA A 100 13.92 -15.81 6.14
CA ALA A 100 13.63 -15.66 7.55
C ALA A 100 13.69 -17.01 8.30
N SER A 101 13.77 -16.95 9.63
CA SER A 101 13.75 -18.14 10.49
C SER A 101 12.37 -18.79 10.59
N GLU A 102 11.32 -18.08 10.21
CA GLU A 102 9.93 -18.54 10.21
C GLU A 102 9.11 -17.87 9.10
N PRO A 103 7.89 -18.34 8.78
CA PRO A 103 7.00 -17.64 7.86
C PRO A 103 6.66 -16.23 8.35
N ILE A 104 6.79 -15.24 7.46
CA ILE A 104 6.57 -13.83 7.78
C ILE A 104 5.50 -13.20 6.88
N GLN A 105 4.97 -12.06 7.32
CA GLN A 105 4.27 -11.09 6.50
C GLN A 105 5.23 -9.97 6.10
N LEU A 106 5.12 -9.49 4.87
CA LEU A 106 5.84 -8.29 4.43
C LEU A 106 4.90 -7.09 4.51
N VAL A 107 5.42 -5.98 5.01
CA VAL A 107 4.64 -4.77 5.24
C VAL A 107 5.33 -3.59 4.56
N THR A 108 4.57 -2.80 3.81
CA THR A 108 5.00 -1.46 3.40
C THR A 108 4.02 -0.43 3.92
N LEU A 109 4.54 0.73 4.30
CA LEU A 109 3.74 1.83 4.87
C LEU A 109 3.50 2.92 3.84
N HIS A 110 2.33 3.54 3.94
CA HIS A 110 1.90 4.73 3.18
C HIS A 110 1.68 5.87 4.16
N GLY A 111 2.34 7.01 3.93
CA GLY A 111 2.18 8.19 4.76
C GLY A 111 3.50 8.80 5.25
N PRO A 112 3.45 9.61 6.33
CA PRO A 112 2.37 9.73 7.33
C PRO A 112 1.01 10.18 6.76
N LEU A 113 -0.07 9.72 7.38
CA LEU A 113 -1.44 10.07 7.00
C LEU A 113 -1.81 11.46 7.53
N GLY A 114 -2.48 12.24 6.69
CA GLY A 114 -3.11 13.51 7.06
C GLY A 114 -4.43 13.33 7.84
N PRO A 115 -4.99 14.42 8.40
CA PRO A 115 -6.26 14.38 9.09
C PRO A 115 -7.39 13.82 8.22
N GLY A 116 -8.08 12.79 8.70
CA GLY A 116 -9.22 12.17 8.01
C GLY A 116 -8.86 11.16 6.93
N GLU A 117 -7.58 10.91 6.69
CA GLU A 117 -7.09 9.89 5.77
C GLU A 117 -7.05 8.48 6.40
N ASP A 118 -7.42 8.31 7.66
CA ASP A 118 -7.32 7.07 8.44
C ASP A 118 -8.62 6.24 8.47
N LYS A 119 -9.33 6.18 7.33
CA LYS A 119 -10.69 5.63 7.26
C LYS A 119 -10.76 4.35 6.45
N GLY A 120 -10.94 3.21 7.11
CA GLY A 120 -11.35 1.94 6.49
C GLY A 120 -10.23 0.98 6.14
N GLN A 121 -9.02 1.48 5.87
CA GLN A 121 -7.82 0.67 5.66
C GLN A 121 -7.12 0.33 6.99
N ALA A 122 -6.20 -0.64 6.95
CA ALA A 122 -5.40 -1.00 8.12
C ALA A 122 -4.40 0.12 8.47
N ILE A 123 -4.34 0.48 9.75
CA ILE A 123 -3.52 1.59 10.27
C ILE A 123 -2.48 1.06 11.26
N TRP A 124 -1.26 1.56 11.15
CA TRP A 124 -0.18 1.35 12.11
C TRP A 124 0.21 2.67 12.77
N THR A 125 0.27 2.67 14.10
CA THR A 125 0.54 3.87 14.91
C THR A 125 1.58 3.54 16.00
N PRO A 126 2.87 3.81 15.79
CA PRO A 126 3.94 3.36 16.70
C PRO A 126 4.13 4.24 17.94
N ASP A 127 3.67 5.49 17.90
CA ASP A 127 3.89 6.51 18.93
C ASP A 127 2.57 7.03 19.55
N GLY A 128 1.44 6.46 19.11
CA GLY A 128 0.09 6.90 19.47
C GLY A 128 -0.41 8.17 18.77
N GLU A 129 0.40 8.82 17.94
CA GLU A 129 0.05 10.08 17.25
C GLU A 129 0.16 9.95 15.72
N THR A 130 1.29 9.46 15.23
CA THR A 130 1.61 9.34 13.80
C THR A 130 0.96 8.10 13.22
N LYS A 131 0.05 8.29 12.27
CA LYS A 131 -0.66 7.20 11.60
C LYS A 131 -0.06 6.90 10.24
N PHE A 132 0.10 5.62 9.94
CA PHE A 132 0.45 5.13 8.61
C PHE A 132 -0.62 4.14 8.15
N ALA A 133 -0.98 4.18 6.88
CA ALA A 133 -1.69 3.05 6.30
C ALA A 133 -0.67 1.94 5.98
N LEU A 134 -1.07 0.68 6.12
CA LEU A 134 -0.21 -0.45 5.85
C LEU A 134 -0.76 -1.32 4.72
N THR A 135 0.10 -1.68 3.79
CA THR A 135 -0.09 -2.83 2.90
C THR A 135 0.62 -4.01 3.52
N LEU A 136 -0.12 -5.07 3.83
CA LEU A 136 0.42 -6.32 4.36
C LEU A 136 0.25 -7.43 3.33
N VAL A 137 1.33 -8.14 3.04
CA VAL A 137 1.34 -9.33 2.19
C VAL A 137 1.74 -10.54 3.03
N ASP A 138 0.76 -11.41 3.30
CA ASP A 138 1.05 -12.69 3.93
C ASP A 138 1.70 -13.64 2.91
N THR A 139 3.01 -13.83 3.07
CA THR A 139 3.80 -14.66 2.17
C THR A 139 3.53 -16.16 2.38
N LYS A 140 3.03 -16.53 3.57
CA LYS A 140 2.92 -17.92 4.07
C LYS A 140 4.23 -18.71 3.97
N LYS A 141 5.36 -18.02 3.84
CA LYS A 141 6.67 -18.60 3.53
C LYS A 141 7.76 -17.90 4.33
N ALA A 142 8.80 -18.63 4.68
CA ALA A 142 9.98 -18.05 5.31
C ALA A 142 10.93 -17.40 4.29
N LYS A 143 10.78 -17.71 2.99
CA LYS A 143 11.66 -17.21 1.93
C LYS A 143 10.90 -16.82 0.69
N GLY A 144 11.39 -15.83 -0.01
CA GLY A 144 10.75 -15.38 -1.25
C GLY A 144 11.29 -14.07 -1.77
N GLU A 145 10.49 -13.50 -2.66
CA GLU A 145 10.73 -12.22 -3.30
C GLU A 145 9.41 -11.44 -3.31
N TRP A 146 9.49 -10.13 -3.11
CA TRP A 146 8.35 -9.24 -3.19
C TRP A 146 8.74 -7.91 -3.82
N LYS A 147 7.89 -7.42 -4.72
CA LYS A 147 8.02 -6.11 -5.35
C LYS A 147 7.07 -5.14 -4.66
N PHE A 148 7.57 -3.99 -4.27
CA PHE A 148 6.83 -3.05 -3.46
C PHE A 148 7.12 -1.60 -3.86
N SER A 149 6.22 -0.72 -3.45
CA SER A 149 6.47 0.70 -3.34
C SER A 149 5.87 1.24 -2.05
N GLY A 150 6.57 2.11 -1.34
CA GLY A 150 6.08 2.71 -0.10
C GLY A 150 7.09 3.58 0.61
N ASN A 151 6.69 4.19 1.73
CA ASN A 151 7.51 5.07 2.53
C ASN A 151 8.40 4.33 3.54
N ALA A 152 8.09 3.06 3.81
CA ALA A 152 8.87 2.17 4.67
C ALA A 152 8.72 0.71 4.22
N LEU A 153 9.61 -0.15 4.70
CA LEU A 153 9.52 -1.60 4.51
C LEU A 153 9.82 -2.32 5.82
N ALA A 154 8.99 -3.29 6.17
CA ALA A 154 9.19 -4.14 7.34
C ALA A 154 8.82 -5.60 7.05
N ALA A 155 9.38 -6.50 7.87
CA ALA A 155 8.89 -7.85 8.04
C ALA A 155 8.15 -7.95 9.37
N HIS A 156 7.06 -8.70 9.39
CA HIS A 156 6.17 -8.84 10.54
C HIS A 156 5.83 -10.33 10.77
N THR A 157 5.54 -10.69 12.01
CA THR A 157 4.92 -11.97 12.38
C THR A 157 3.88 -11.74 13.47
N PHE A 158 2.82 -12.55 13.47
CA PHE A 158 1.82 -12.56 14.55
C PHE A 158 2.32 -13.29 15.81
N ASN A 159 3.53 -13.83 15.79
CA ASN A 159 4.14 -14.52 16.91
C ASN A 159 4.74 -13.53 17.91
N GLU A 160 4.77 -13.92 19.19
CA GLU A 160 5.36 -13.12 20.27
C GLU A 160 6.89 -13.27 20.34
N THR A 161 7.45 -14.30 19.71
CA THR A 161 8.88 -14.62 19.78
C THR A 161 9.66 -13.99 18.63
N PRO A 162 10.82 -13.37 18.89
CA PRO A 162 11.65 -12.79 17.84
C PRO A 162 12.00 -13.77 16.72
N PHE A 163 12.05 -13.25 15.49
CA PHE A 163 12.55 -13.95 14.32
C PHE A 163 13.78 -13.24 13.74
N ILE A 164 14.57 -13.96 12.94
CA ILE A 164 15.66 -13.39 12.14
C ILE A 164 15.24 -13.38 10.68
N ILE A 165 15.57 -12.30 9.99
CA ILE A 165 15.45 -12.18 8.54
C ILE A 165 16.80 -11.81 7.94
N ASP A 166 17.26 -12.63 7.00
CA ASP A 166 18.29 -12.22 6.05
C ASP A 166 17.60 -11.66 4.81
N TYR A 167 17.98 -10.47 4.36
CA TYR A 167 17.34 -9.82 3.22
C TYR A 167 18.32 -9.11 2.29
N LYS A 168 17.91 -8.94 1.04
CA LYS A 168 18.61 -8.13 0.05
C LYS A 168 17.62 -7.21 -0.64
N LEU A 169 17.97 -5.93 -0.72
CA LEU A 169 17.17 -4.90 -1.35
C LEU A 169 17.80 -4.48 -2.66
N ASP A 170 17.01 -4.57 -3.73
CA ASP A 170 17.26 -3.87 -4.98
C ASP A 170 16.19 -2.78 -5.09
N THR A 171 16.50 -1.61 -4.55
CA THR A 171 15.52 -0.53 -4.34
C THR A 171 16.08 0.82 -4.73
N THR A 172 15.17 1.70 -5.14
CA THR A 172 15.44 3.10 -5.38
C THR A 172 14.55 3.95 -4.48
N GLU A 173 15.13 4.98 -3.87
CA GLU A 173 14.39 6.00 -3.12
C GLU A 173 14.17 7.20 -4.04
N LYS A 174 12.91 7.54 -4.32
CA LYS A 174 12.54 8.57 -5.28
C LYS A 174 11.78 9.70 -4.61
N THR A 175 12.16 10.93 -4.97
CA THR A 175 11.40 12.13 -4.56
C THR A 175 10.01 12.09 -5.18
N MET A 176 9.01 12.55 -4.44
CA MET A 176 7.64 12.53 -4.92
C MET A 176 7.46 13.40 -6.17
N SER A 177 6.61 12.94 -7.08
CA SER A 177 6.22 13.54 -8.35
C SER A 177 4.86 12.99 -8.80
N GLU A 178 4.36 13.41 -9.95
CA GLU A 178 3.08 12.91 -10.48
C GLU A 178 3.04 11.37 -10.64
N SER A 179 4.14 10.76 -11.07
CA SER A 179 4.25 9.30 -11.28
C SER A 179 4.92 8.56 -10.12
N VAL A 180 5.32 9.27 -9.06
CA VAL A 180 5.95 8.72 -7.85
C VAL A 180 5.30 9.37 -6.64
N LYS A 181 4.30 8.75 -6.04
CA LYS A 181 3.58 9.38 -4.92
C LYS A 181 2.95 8.35 -4.00
N THR A 182 2.62 8.80 -2.80
CA THR A 182 1.79 8.08 -1.85
C THR A 182 0.59 8.95 -1.49
N GLY A 183 -0.50 8.35 -1.03
CA GLY A 183 -1.62 9.09 -0.51
C GLY A 183 -2.78 8.19 -0.15
N THR A 184 -3.85 8.81 0.34
CA THR A 184 -5.14 8.17 0.58
C THR A 184 -6.22 8.93 -0.16
N MET A 185 -7.15 8.22 -0.77
CA MET A 185 -8.30 8.83 -1.43
C MET A 185 -9.55 7.98 -1.32
N GLY A 186 -10.71 8.63 -1.38
CA GLY A 186 -11.99 7.98 -1.61
C GLY A 186 -12.19 7.68 -3.10
N SER A 187 -13.01 6.68 -3.39
CA SER A 187 -13.51 6.45 -4.74
C SER A 187 -14.61 7.45 -5.10
N MET A 188 -14.92 7.49 -6.39
CA MET A 188 -16.09 8.15 -6.96
C MET A 188 -16.84 7.18 -7.86
N GLN A 189 -18.07 7.51 -8.25
CA GLN A 189 -18.79 6.76 -9.27
C GLN A 189 -17.92 6.65 -10.54
N ASP A 190 -17.78 5.44 -11.08
CA ASP A 190 -17.00 5.19 -12.29
C ASP A 190 -17.60 5.99 -13.46
N PRO A 191 -16.84 6.91 -14.09
CA PRO A 191 -17.37 7.73 -15.17
C PRO A 191 -17.49 6.98 -16.50
N GLY A 192 -17.06 5.71 -16.55
CA GLY A 192 -17.23 4.86 -17.73
C GLY A 192 -18.69 4.62 -18.09
N LEU A 193 -19.04 4.75 -19.36
CA LEU A 193 -20.38 4.41 -19.85
C LEU A 193 -20.69 2.93 -19.59
N GLY A 194 -21.83 2.67 -18.94
CA GLY A 194 -22.23 1.33 -18.52
C GLY A 194 -21.61 0.86 -17.19
N HIS A 195 -20.83 1.71 -16.52
CA HIS A 195 -20.22 1.44 -15.22
C HIS A 195 -20.84 2.27 -14.08
N GLU A 196 -22.04 2.83 -14.28
CA GLU A 196 -22.65 3.78 -13.35
C GLU A 196 -23.00 3.16 -11.98
N SER A 197 -23.05 1.84 -11.87
CA SER A 197 -23.22 1.13 -10.58
C SER A 197 -21.91 0.83 -9.85
N HIS A 198 -20.77 1.29 -10.36
CA HIS A 198 -19.44 0.96 -9.86
C HIS A 198 -18.73 2.17 -9.25
N GLN A 199 -17.62 1.90 -8.58
CA GLN A 199 -16.74 2.91 -8.00
C GLN A 199 -15.33 2.80 -8.57
N LEU A 200 -14.66 3.94 -8.68
CA LEU A 200 -13.32 4.09 -9.24
C LEU A 200 -12.52 5.12 -8.44
N ALA A 201 -11.24 4.83 -8.16
CA ALA A 201 -10.27 5.80 -7.68
C ALA A 201 -9.06 5.84 -8.63
N ILE A 202 -8.86 6.98 -9.28
CA ILE A 202 -7.80 7.17 -10.28
C ILE A 202 -6.52 7.61 -9.57
N ILE A 203 -5.48 6.76 -9.62
CA ILE A 203 -4.17 7.01 -9.00
C ILE A 203 -3.27 7.79 -9.96
N LEU A 204 -3.17 7.32 -11.20
CA LEU A 204 -2.51 8.04 -12.30
C LEU A 204 -3.55 8.33 -13.38
N ALA A 205 -3.80 9.61 -13.62
CA ALA A 205 -4.72 10.05 -14.66
C ALA A 205 -4.23 9.63 -16.05
N PRO A 206 -5.15 9.44 -17.02
CA PRO A 206 -4.79 9.19 -18.41
C PRO A 206 -3.76 10.19 -18.94
N SER A 207 -2.73 9.68 -19.60
CA SER A 207 -1.63 10.45 -20.20
C SER A 207 -1.25 9.90 -21.56
N GLU A 208 -0.66 10.75 -22.41
CA GLU A 208 0.01 10.29 -23.64
C GLU A 208 1.22 9.38 -23.34
N ASN A 209 1.84 9.56 -22.17
CA ASN A 209 2.94 8.72 -21.74
C ASN A 209 2.42 7.35 -21.29
N THR A 210 3.20 6.30 -21.57
CA THR A 210 3.00 5.00 -20.95
C THR A 210 3.73 4.97 -19.61
N TYR A 211 2.98 4.80 -18.52
CA TYR A 211 3.53 4.51 -17.21
C TYR A 211 3.89 3.02 -17.12
N SER A 212 5.02 2.71 -16.49
CA SER A 212 5.32 1.36 -16.02
C SER A 212 5.99 1.42 -14.65
N GLY A 213 5.51 0.60 -13.71
CA GLY A 213 5.96 0.69 -12.33
C GLY A 213 5.30 -0.30 -11.40
N ILE A 214 5.44 -0.01 -10.10
CA ILE A 214 4.86 -0.79 -9.00
C ILE A 214 3.84 0.08 -8.28
N LEU A 215 2.68 -0.53 -8.00
CA LEU A 215 1.67 -0.05 -7.07
C LEU A 215 1.70 -0.94 -5.83
N SER A 216 1.66 -0.35 -4.64
CA SER A 216 1.24 -1.04 -3.41
C SER A 216 0.01 -0.33 -2.86
N TYR A 217 -0.97 -1.10 -2.40
CA TYR A 217 -2.29 -0.59 -2.04
C TYR A 217 -2.88 -1.28 -0.81
N SER A 218 -3.70 -0.53 -0.07
CA SER A 218 -4.50 -0.99 1.06
C SER A 218 -5.86 -0.27 1.04
N ALA A 219 -6.93 -1.02 0.82
CA ALA A 219 -8.28 -0.50 0.63
C ALA A 219 -9.23 -0.95 1.74
N SER A 220 -10.37 -0.27 1.88
CA SER A 220 -11.41 -0.60 2.86
C SER A 220 -12.23 -1.84 2.51
N GLU A 221 -12.14 -2.32 1.28
CA GLU A 221 -12.81 -3.53 0.79
C GLU A 221 -11.99 -4.21 -0.31
N PRO A 222 -12.29 -5.46 -0.71
CA PRO A 222 -11.66 -6.07 -1.88
C PRO A 222 -11.89 -5.26 -3.15
N ILE A 223 -10.82 -4.98 -3.89
CA ILE A 223 -10.84 -4.14 -5.10
C ILE A 223 -10.45 -4.93 -6.35
N GLN A 224 -10.61 -4.28 -7.50
CA GLN A 224 -10.04 -4.65 -8.78
C GLN A 224 -9.01 -3.61 -9.21
N LEU A 225 -7.94 -4.04 -9.84
CA LEU A 225 -6.86 -3.20 -10.33
C LEU A 225 -7.09 -2.88 -11.81
N VAL A 226 -6.98 -1.60 -12.15
CA VAL A 226 -7.25 -1.10 -13.50
C VAL A 226 -6.01 -0.45 -14.07
N SER A 227 -5.64 -0.86 -15.29
CA SER A 227 -4.71 -0.11 -16.14
C SER A 227 -5.40 0.13 -17.49
N LEU A 228 -5.26 1.35 -18.01
CA LEU A 228 -5.81 1.73 -19.30
C LEU A 228 -4.68 1.91 -20.31
N LYS A 229 -4.88 1.46 -21.54
CA LYS A 229 -3.99 1.76 -22.67
C LYS A 229 -4.77 2.46 -23.78
N GLY A 230 -4.22 3.55 -24.30
CA GLY A 230 -4.85 4.33 -25.35
C GLY A 230 -4.76 5.83 -25.14
N PRO A 231 -5.57 6.63 -25.87
CA PRO A 231 -6.75 6.19 -26.63
C PRO A 231 -6.45 5.24 -27.80
N LEU A 232 -7.39 4.36 -28.14
CA LEU A 232 -7.31 3.50 -29.32
C LEU A 232 -7.49 4.33 -30.59
N ALA A 233 -6.71 4.02 -31.63
CA ALA A 233 -6.89 4.62 -32.95
C ALA A 233 -8.20 4.14 -33.60
N GLU A 234 -8.72 4.93 -34.53
CA GLU A 234 -9.95 4.59 -35.27
C GLU A 234 -9.81 3.23 -35.97
N GLY A 235 -10.86 2.40 -35.87
CA GLY A 235 -10.87 1.04 -36.43
C GLY A 235 -10.14 -0.02 -35.59
N MET A 236 -9.41 0.36 -34.54
CA MET A 236 -8.81 -0.58 -33.60
C MET A 236 -9.86 -1.08 -32.60
N THR A 237 -9.74 -2.36 -32.22
CA THR A 237 -10.62 -2.99 -31.22
C THR A 237 -9.78 -3.60 -30.10
N ALA A 238 -10.39 -3.73 -28.92
CA ALA A 238 -9.83 -4.44 -27.78
C ALA A 238 -10.89 -5.36 -27.18
N GLU A 239 -10.47 -6.42 -26.48
CA GLU A 239 -11.38 -7.38 -25.83
C GLU A 239 -12.26 -6.69 -24.78
N LYS A 240 -11.65 -5.81 -23.99
CA LYS A 240 -12.31 -4.99 -22.99
C LYS A 240 -11.97 -3.54 -23.25
N THR A 241 -12.99 -2.70 -23.23
CA THR A 241 -12.85 -1.27 -23.43
C THR A 241 -13.46 -0.51 -22.27
N TRP A 242 -12.96 0.70 -22.05
CA TRP A 242 -13.54 1.67 -21.14
C TRP A 242 -13.60 3.02 -21.87
N THR A 243 -14.73 3.71 -21.75
CA THR A 243 -14.94 5.02 -22.37
C THR A 243 -15.70 5.94 -21.41
N PRO A 244 -15.14 7.12 -21.07
CA PRO A 244 -15.81 8.07 -20.18
C PRO A 244 -16.82 8.97 -20.89
N ASP A 245 -16.74 9.09 -22.21
CA ASP A 245 -17.48 10.07 -23.02
C ASP A 245 -18.17 9.45 -24.25
N GLY A 246 -17.93 8.16 -24.53
CA GLY A 246 -18.45 7.46 -25.70
C GLY A 246 -17.65 7.68 -26.99
N GLU A 247 -16.63 8.55 -26.95
CA GLU A 247 -15.78 8.87 -28.11
C GLU A 247 -14.33 8.39 -27.89
N THR A 248 -13.78 8.66 -26.70
CA THR A 248 -12.44 8.27 -26.29
C THR A 248 -12.47 6.85 -25.76
N ILE A 249 -11.91 5.91 -26.52
CA ILE A 249 -11.91 4.48 -26.17
C ILE A 249 -10.53 4.08 -25.67
N PHE A 250 -10.46 3.49 -24.48
CA PHE A 250 -9.26 2.87 -23.94
C PHE A 250 -9.40 1.35 -23.93
N GLU A 251 -8.30 0.65 -24.20
CA GLU A 251 -8.17 -0.77 -23.84
C GLU A 251 -8.10 -0.87 -22.31
N LEU A 252 -8.93 -1.74 -21.74
CA LEU A 252 -9.07 -1.94 -20.30
C LEU A 252 -8.38 -3.23 -19.87
N THR A 253 -7.33 -3.10 -19.05
CA THR A 253 -6.83 -4.21 -18.24
C THR A 253 -7.49 -4.17 -16.87
N LEU A 254 -8.20 -5.24 -16.51
CA LEU A 254 -8.86 -5.42 -15.22
C LEU A 254 -8.33 -6.69 -14.55
N VAL A 255 -7.72 -6.55 -13.37
CA VAL A 255 -7.22 -7.66 -12.56
C VAL A 255 -8.01 -7.73 -11.26
N ASP A 256 -8.55 -8.90 -10.93
CA ASP A 256 -9.25 -9.15 -9.67
C ASP A 256 -8.34 -9.96 -8.73
N PRO A 257 -7.61 -9.31 -7.80
CA PRO A 257 -6.76 -9.99 -6.84
C PRO A 257 -7.56 -10.67 -5.70
N LYS A 258 -8.87 -10.43 -5.60
CA LYS A 258 -9.74 -10.92 -4.51
C LYS A 258 -9.24 -10.56 -3.12
N ASN A 259 -8.56 -9.42 -2.99
CA ASN A 259 -8.02 -8.91 -1.74
C ASN A 259 -8.15 -7.39 -1.66
N ALA A 260 -8.01 -6.86 -0.45
CA ALA A 260 -8.06 -5.42 -0.19
C ALA A 260 -6.67 -4.77 -0.17
N MET A 261 -5.60 -5.57 -0.11
CA MET A 261 -4.24 -5.07 -0.04
C MET A 261 -3.26 -5.96 -0.80
N GLY A 262 -2.22 -5.35 -1.35
CA GLY A 262 -1.21 -6.06 -2.10
C GLY A 262 -0.30 -5.14 -2.91
N SER A 263 0.39 -5.73 -3.88
CA SER A 263 1.26 -5.03 -4.81
C SER A 263 1.03 -5.50 -6.24
N TRP A 264 1.19 -4.61 -7.20
CA TRP A 264 0.99 -4.90 -8.62
C TRP A 264 2.04 -4.20 -9.48
N GLU A 265 2.70 -4.97 -10.34
CA GLU A 265 3.45 -4.42 -11.46
C GLU A 265 2.49 -4.10 -12.60
N PHE A 266 2.50 -2.87 -13.07
CA PHE A 266 1.57 -2.41 -14.08
C PHE A 266 2.29 -1.72 -15.24
N SER A 267 1.57 -1.65 -16.36
CA SER A 267 1.92 -0.82 -17.51
C SER A 267 0.65 -0.29 -18.16
N GLY A 268 0.65 1.00 -18.52
CA GLY A 268 -0.47 1.66 -19.19
C GLY A 268 -0.41 3.18 -19.12
N ASN A 269 -1.33 3.83 -19.82
CA ASN A 269 -1.51 5.29 -19.87
C ASN A 269 -2.25 5.85 -18.65
N ALA A 270 -2.94 5.00 -17.88
CA ALA A 270 -3.60 5.35 -16.62
C ALA A 270 -3.53 4.20 -15.62
N LEU A 271 -3.65 4.50 -14.33
CA LEU A 271 -3.73 3.53 -13.24
C LEU A 271 -4.87 3.90 -12.30
N ALA A 272 -5.73 2.94 -11.98
CA ALA A 272 -6.82 3.12 -11.04
C ALA A 272 -7.09 1.85 -10.22
N VAL A 273 -7.88 2.00 -9.18
CA VAL A 273 -8.53 0.89 -8.46
C VAL A 273 -10.04 1.04 -8.59
N HIS A 274 -10.73 -0.08 -8.66
CA HIS A 274 -12.15 -0.17 -9.02
C HIS A 274 -12.87 -1.13 -8.09
N THR A 275 -14.17 -0.91 -7.86
CA THR A 275 -15.04 -1.93 -7.28
C THR A 275 -16.36 -1.99 -8.05
N MET A 276 -16.94 -3.19 -8.11
CA MET A 276 -18.27 -3.42 -8.70
C MET A 276 -19.41 -2.99 -7.74
N ASN A 277 -19.07 -2.40 -6.59
CA ASN A 277 -20.03 -1.96 -5.59
C ASN A 277 -20.48 -0.53 -5.88
N THR A 278 -21.67 -0.17 -5.40
CA THR A 278 -22.20 1.19 -5.52
C THR A 278 -21.73 2.13 -4.41
N LYS A 279 -21.18 1.58 -3.32
CA LYS A 279 -20.75 2.35 -2.15
C LYS A 279 -19.29 2.76 -2.31
N GLU A 280 -18.99 4.00 -1.97
CA GLU A 280 -17.62 4.50 -1.95
C GLU A 280 -16.72 3.64 -1.05
N PHE A 281 -15.49 3.46 -1.50
CA PHE A 281 -14.42 2.83 -0.75
C PHE A 281 -13.25 3.80 -0.60
N THR A 282 -12.35 3.52 0.33
CA THR A 282 -11.09 4.26 0.48
C THR A 282 -9.92 3.39 0.09
N VAL A 283 -8.87 4.02 -0.42
CA VAL A 283 -7.60 3.35 -0.75
C VAL A 283 -6.43 4.23 -0.32
N SER A 284 -5.52 3.65 0.44
CA SER A 284 -4.17 4.16 0.61
C SER A 284 -3.24 3.45 -0.37
N TYR A 285 -2.32 4.19 -0.96
CA TYR A 285 -1.43 3.65 -1.96
C TYR A 285 -0.05 4.30 -1.92
N SER A 286 0.91 3.60 -2.50
CA SER A 286 2.14 4.19 -3.02
C SER A 286 2.37 3.66 -4.43
N VAL A 287 2.71 4.56 -5.34
CA VAL A 287 3.03 4.24 -6.72
C VAL A 287 4.40 4.82 -7.05
N SER A 288 5.21 4.05 -7.78
CA SER A 288 6.45 4.52 -8.37
C SER A 288 6.55 3.97 -9.78
N ALA A 289 6.41 4.87 -10.75
CA ALA A 289 6.42 4.54 -12.17
C ALA A 289 7.31 5.49 -12.97
N THR A 290 7.89 4.93 -14.03
CA THR A 290 8.53 5.69 -15.10
C THR A 290 7.47 6.04 -16.14
N ALA A 291 7.45 7.31 -16.58
CA ALA A 291 6.62 7.76 -17.68
C ALA A 291 7.44 7.78 -18.97
N THR A 292 7.07 6.94 -19.94
CA THR A 292 7.74 6.86 -21.24
C THR A 292 6.88 7.58 -22.28
N PRO A 293 7.40 8.64 -22.93
CA PRO A 293 6.69 9.30 -24.02
C PRO A 293 6.36 8.35 -25.16
N PRO A 294 5.31 8.61 -25.95
CA PRO A 294 5.05 7.86 -27.17
C PRO A 294 6.26 7.99 -28.09
N GLU A 295 6.65 6.90 -28.75
CA GLU A 295 7.66 6.96 -29.79
C GLU A 295 7.18 7.93 -30.87
N LYS A 296 7.88 9.07 -31.02
CA LYS A 296 7.72 9.89 -32.20
C LYS A 296 8.24 9.05 -33.35
N HIS A 297 7.35 8.51 -34.17
CA HIS A 297 7.74 8.15 -35.52
C HIS A 297 8.31 9.42 -36.14
N ALA A 298 9.64 9.46 -36.31
CA ALA A 298 10.27 10.47 -37.11
C ALA A 298 9.65 10.32 -38.51
N MET A 299 8.69 11.17 -38.85
CA MET A 299 8.42 11.45 -40.25
C MET A 299 9.76 11.87 -40.82
N GLY A 300 10.31 11.04 -41.72
CA GLY A 300 11.51 11.38 -42.46
C GLY A 300 11.26 12.72 -43.14
N ASP A 301 12.03 13.72 -42.73
CA ASP A 301 12.33 14.87 -43.56
C ASP A 301 13.18 14.34 -44.72
N ASP A 302 12.54 13.79 -45.75
CA ASP A 302 13.14 13.66 -47.06
C ASP A 302 12.20 14.32 -48.06
N HIS A 303 12.57 15.57 -48.37
CA HIS A 303 12.21 16.22 -49.62
C HIS A 303 12.62 15.29 -50.77
N ASP A 304 11.64 14.77 -51.52
CA ASP A 304 11.84 14.65 -52.95
C ASP A 304 10.50 14.82 -53.70
N MET A 305 10.45 15.90 -54.48
CA MET A 305 9.35 16.17 -55.40
C MET A 305 9.53 15.28 -56.62
N HIS A 306 8.64 14.31 -56.82
CA HIS A 306 8.30 13.88 -58.17
C HIS A 306 6.85 13.40 -58.29
N ASP A 307 6.15 14.07 -59.22
CA ASP A 307 4.82 13.77 -59.74
C ASP A 307 4.59 12.27 -60.01
N SER A 308 3.48 11.75 -59.48
CA SER A 308 2.55 10.94 -60.27
C SER A 308 1.20 10.77 -59.56
N GLU A 309 0.14 11.28 -60.17
CA GLU A 309 -1.26 11.00 -59.84
C GLU A 309 -1.55 9.49 -59.92
N LYS A 310 -1.99 8.88 -58.80
CA LYS A 310 -3.21 8.05 -58.70
C LYS A 310 -3.29 7.28 -57.38
N MET A 311 -4.54 7.23 -56.89
CA MET A 311 -5.09 6.45 -55.77
C MET A 311 -4.91 7.09 -54.39
N MET A 312 -5.89 7.91 -54.03
CA MET A 312 -6.23 8.17 -52.62
C MET A 312 -6.77 6.87 -52.02
N GLU A 313 -5.92 6.11 -51.35
CA GLU A 313 -6.34 5.41 -50.13
C GLU A 313 -6.36 6.48 -49.03
N GLU A 314 -7.51 6.69 -48.39
CA GLU A 314 -7.58 7.51 -47.19
C GLU A 314 -6.73 6.85 -46.11
N GLU A 315 -5.54 7.41 -45.87
CA GLU A 315 -4.80 7.15 -44.65
C GLU A 315 -5.71 7.47 -43.45
N PRO A 316 -5.82 6.59 -42.44
CA PRO A 316 -6.58 6.91 -41.25
C PRO A 316 -5.92 8.13 -40.60
N LYS A 317 -6.64 9.25 -40.56
CA LYS A 317 -6.21 10.44 -39.84
C LYS A 317 -6.03 10.04 -38.39
N ALA A 318 -4.78 9.88 -37.96
CA ALA A 318 -4.46 9.83 -36.55
C ALA A 318 -5.01 11.13 -35.93
N MET A 319 -6.13 11.01 -35.21
CA MET A 319 -6.57 12.10 -34.34
C MET A 319 -5.46 12.25 -33.31
N GLY A 320 -4.70 13.34 -33.42
CA GLY A 320 -3.73 13.71 -32.40
C GLY A 320 -4.40 13.70 -31.03
N PRO A 321 -3.65 13.34 -29.97
CA PRO A 321 -4.21 13.22 -28.63
C PRO A 321 -4.94 14.51 -28.24
N LYS A 322 -6.26 14.39 -27.98
CA LYS A 322 -7.02 15.44 -27.33
C LYS A 322 -6.82 15.27 -25.83
N THR A 323 -6.30 16.29 -25.17
CA THR A 323 -6.29 16.35 -23.70
C THR A 323 -7.74 16.39 -23.21
N VAL A 324 -8.21 15.30 -22.61
CA VAL A 324 -9.51 15.28 -21.92
C VAL A 324 -9.27 15.72 -20.48
N ASN A 325 -9.72 16.92 -20.13
CA ASN A 325 -9.74 17.38 -18.76
C ASN A 325 -10.88 16.66 -18.02
N VAL A 326 -10.56 15.57 -17.32
CA VAL A 326 -11.47 15.01 -16.33
C VAL A 326 -11.40 15.91 -15.09
N SER A 327 -12.37 16.81 -14.95
CA SER A 327 -12.46 17.69 -13.78
C SER A 327 -12.88 16.86 -12.58
N MET A 328 -11.94 16.59 -11.66
CA MET A 328 -12.25 16.01 -10.37
C MET A 328 -12.89 17.07 -9.47
N PRO A 329 -13.99 16.79 -8.77
CA PRO A 329 -14.38 17.63 -7.63
C PRO A 329 -13.27 17.56 -6.59
N GLN A 330 -12.76 18.71 -6.15
CA GLN A 330 -11.92 18.77 -4.96
C GLN A 330 -12.77 18.30 -3.78
N GLY A 331 -12.34 17.21 -3.14
CA GLY A 331 -13.04 16.62 -1.99
C GLY A 331 -13.33 17.68 -0.93
N SER A 332 -14.59 17.73 -0.52
CA SER A 332 -15.10 18.46 0.65
C SER A 332 -14.84 17.72 1.95
#